data_AF-A0A3D5NC13-F1
#
_entry.id   AF-A0A3D5NC13-F1
#
_cell.length_a   1.000
_cell.length_b   1.000
_cell.length_c   1.000
_cell.angle_alpha   90.00
_cell.angle_beta   90.00
_cell.angle_gamma   90.00
#
_symmetry.space_group_name_H-M   'P 1'
#
loop_
_entity.id
_entity.type
_entity.pdbx_description
1 polymer ?
#
loop_
_entity_poly.entity_id
_entity_poly.type
_entity_poly.pdbx_seq_one_letter_code
_entity_poly.pdbx_strand_id
1 'polypeptide(L)'
;LSPLIGEVRYVAPDQTVDEQRDSSYYIIRAAINPEELAKYDDINLRPGMPANILVLKTPRKAIDYLIDPIVQSMDKAFREE
;
A
#
# COMPACT_ATOMS: atom_id res chain seq x y z
N LEU A 1 -0.67 22.09 1.55
CA LEU A 1 0.24 21.17 0.82
C LEU A 1 -0.63 20.15 0.11
N SER A 2 -0.53 20.06 -1.21
CA SER A 2 -1.19 18.98 -1.96
C SER A 2 -0.58 17.63 -1.57
N PRO A 3 -1.36 16.54 -1.50
CA PRO A 3 -0.81 15.21 -1.23
C PRO A 3 0.10 14.78 -2.40
N LEU A 4 1.24 14.18 -2.07
CA LEU A 4 2.12 13.57 -3.08
C LEU A 4 1.64 12.15 -3.35
N ILE A 5 1.48 11.82 -4.63
CA ILE A 5 1.13 10.47 -5.03
C ILE A 5 2.36 9.58 -4.90
N GLY A 6 2.17 8.44 -4.24
CA GLY A 6 3.19 7.43 -4.03
C GLY A 6 2.60 6.03 -4.11
N GLU A 7 3.47 5.04 -4.19
CA GLU A 7 3.12 3.63 -4.27
C GLU A 7 3.67 2.86 -3.07
N VAL A 8 2.91 1.88 -2.59
CA VAL A 8 3.40 0.95 -1.57
C VAL A 8 4.22 -0.11 -2.28
N ARG A 9 5.53 -0.14 -2.02
CA ARG A 9 6.46 -1.10 -2.65
C ARG A 9 6.66 -2.37 -1.83
N TYR A 10 6.38 -2.29 -0.54
CA TYR A 10 6.60 -3.41 0.36
C TYR A 10 5.61 -3.37 1.53
N VAL A 11 5.11 -4.55 1.89
CA VAL A 11 4.34 -4.81 3.10
C VAL A 11 5.06 -5.94 3.81
N ALA A 12 5.34 -5.76 5.10
CA ALA A 12 5.96 -6.79 5.91
C ALA A 12 5.07 -8.05 5.93
N PRO A 13 5.64 -9.24 5.75
CA PRO A 13 4.88 -10.49 5.78
C PRO A 13 4.37 -10.80 7.20
N ASP A 14 5.09 -10.32 8.22
CA ASP A 14 4.78 -10.56 9.61
C ASP A 14 4.05 -9.37 10.22
N GLN A 15 3.04 -9.70 11.02
CA GLN A 15 2.29 -8.74 11.79
C GLN A 15 3.09 -8.35 13.04
N THR A 16 3.24 -7.03 13.27
CA THR A 16 3.85 -6.49 14.49
C THR A 16 2.75 -6.11 15.48
N VAL A 17 2.99 -6.34 16.76
CA VAL A 17 2.06 -5.98 17.83
C VAL A 17 2.61 -4.78 18.59
N ASP A 18 1.78 -3.76 18.79
CA ASP A 18 2.09 -2.67 19.72
C ASP A 18 1.64 -3.10 21.12
N GLU A 19 2.59 -3.44 22.00
CA GLU A 19 2.31 -3.87 23.38
C GLU A 19 1.58 -2.80 24.21
N GLN A 20 1.63 -1.53 23.82
CA GLN A 20 0.93 -0.46 24.54
C GLN A 20 -0.51 -0.27 24.06
N ARG A 21 -0.83 -0.69 22.82
CA ARG A 21 -2.12 -0.42 22.17
C ARG A 21 -2.96 -1.68 21.93
N ASP A 22 -2.41 -2.87 22.20
CA ASP A 22 -3.01 -4.18 21.90
C ASP A 22 -3.52 -4.28 20.44
N SER A 23 -2.89 -3.48 19.57
CA SER A 23 -3.30 -3.33 18.18
C SER A 23 -2.20 -3.87 17.29
N SER A 24 -2.60 -4.71 16.36
CA SER A 24 -1.71 -5.41 15.46
C SER A 24 -1.63 -4.67 14.13
N TYR A 25 -0.42 -4.40 13.66
CA TYR A 25 -0.14 -3.56 12.50
C TYR A 25 0.89 -4.21 11.56
N TYR A 26 0.87 -3.78 10.31
CA TYR A 26 1.84 -4.20 9.30
C TYR A 26 2.74 -3.02 8.95
N ILE A 27 4.04 -3.28 8.87
CA ILE A 27 5.00 -2.28 8.42
C ILE A 27 4.93 -2.20 6.90
N ILE A 28 4.73 -0.98 6.37
CA ILE A 28 4.76 -0.73 4.93
C ILE A 28 5.92 0.19 4.56
N ARG A 29 6.49 0.00 3.36
CA ARG A 29 7.42 0.96 2.76
C ARG A 29 6.76 1.55 1.51
N ALA A 30 6.44 2.84 1.59
CA ALA A 30 5.94 3.60 0.46
C ALA A 30 7.08 4.38 -0.19
N ALA A 31 7.05 4.50 -1.51
CA ALA A 31 7.96 5.31 -2.30
C ALA A 31 7.16 6.36 -3.07
N ILE A 32 7.69 7.58 -3.11
CA ILE A 32 7.15 8.66 -3.93
C ILE A 32 7.82 8.56 -5.29
N ASN A 33 7.05 8.65 -6.37
CA ASN A 33 7.61 8.65 -7.73
C ASN A 33 8.41 9.95 -7.94
N PRO A 34 9.68 9.90 -8.39
CA PRO A 34 10.48 11.09 -8.69
C PRO A 34 9.80 12.07 -9.65
N GLU A 35 8.99 11.56 -10.59
CA GLU A 35 8.22 12.39 -11.53
C GLU A 35 7.13 13.22 -10.83
N GLU A 36 6.51 12.67 -9.78
CA GLU A 36 5.53 13.39 -8.96
C GLU A 36 6.22 14.47 -8.13
N LEU A 37 7.42 14.19 -7.62
CA LEU A 37 8.20 15.17 -6.86
C LEU A 37 8.66 16.35 -7.74
N ALA A 38 9.03 16.08 -8.99
CA ALA A 38 9.44 17.09 -9.97
C ALA A 38 8.31 18.09 -10.33
N LYS A 39 7.04 17.77 -10.04
CA LYS A 39 5.91 18.70 -10.22
C LYS A 39 5.88 19.80 -9.17
N TYR A 40 6.67 19.67 -8.11
CA TYR A 40 6.68 20.58 -6.97
C TYR A 40 8.09 21.11 -6.71
N ASP A 41 8.40 22.29 -7.26
CA ASP A 41 9.70 22.96 -7.09
C ASP A 41 10.00 23.37 -5.64
N ASP A 42 8.98 23.46 -4.78
CA ASP A 42 9.11 23.98 -3.40
C ASP A 42 9.24 22.87 -2.34
N ILE A 43 9.31 21.59 -2.75
CA ILE A 43 9.32 20.45 -1.81
C ILE A 43 10.72 19.85 -1.70
N ASN A 44 11.42 20.24 -0.64
CA ASN A 44 12.72 19.68 -0.27
C ASN A 44 12.57 18.58 0.78
N LEU A 45 12.47 17.32 0.35
CA LEU A 45 12.41 16.16 1.25
C LEU A 45 13.74 15.97 1.99
N ARG A 46 13.67 15.73 3.30
CA ARG A 46 14.84 15.44 4.14
C ARG A 46 14.60 14.19 4.99
N PRO A 47 15.65 13.39 5.27
CA PRO A 47 15.54 12.27 6.20
C PRO A 47 15.02 12.72 7.57
N GLY A 48 14.12 11.93 8.16
CA GLY A 48 13.48 12.25 9.45
C GLY A 48 12.32 13.24 9.38
N MET A 49 11.97 13.74 8.19
CA MET A 49 10.77 14.55 8.01
C MET A 49 9.51 13.69 8.28
N PRO A 50 8.64 14.09 9.23
CA PRO A 50 7.40 13.37 9.48
C PRO A 50 6.46 13.51 8.29
N ALA A 51 5.76 12.43 7.95
CA ALA A 51 4.79 12.39 6.87
C ALA A 51 3.53 11.68 7.32
N ASN A 52 2.38 12.16 6.84
CA ASN A 52 1.10 11.48 7.00
C ASN A 52 0.78 10.75 5.69
N ILE A 53 0.57 9.45 5.79
CA ILE A 53 0.30 8.59 4.63
C ILE A 53 -1.17 8.18 4.69
N LEU A 54 -1.93 8.52 3.65
CA LEU A 54 -3.27 7.99 3.44
C LEU A 54 -3.19 6.84 2.44
N VAL A 55 -3.35 5.61 2.93
CA VAL A 55 -3.38 4.43 2.07
C VAL A 55 -4.78 4.26 1.50
N LEU A 56 -4.92 4.49 0.19
CA LEU A 56 -6.16 4.24 -0.52
C LEU A 56 -6.27 2.73 -0.80
N LYS A 57 -7.34 2.09 -0.32
CA LYS A 57 -7.66 0.71 -0.72
C LYS A 57 -8.07 0.71 -2.19
N THR A 58 -7.77 -0.38 -2.90
CA THR A 58 -8.26 -0.58 -4.26
C THR A 58 -9.78 -0.44 -4.27
N PRO A 59 -10.35 0.41 -5.14
CA PRO A 59 -11.79 0.54 -5.25
C PRO A 59 -12.38 -0.78 -5.77
N ARG A 60 -13.14 -1.47 -4.92
CA ARG A 60 -13.89 -2.68 -5.30
C ARG A 60 -15.05 -2.27 -6.20
N LYS A 61 -15.08 -2.74 -7.45
CA LYS A 61 -16.26 -2.68 -8.33
C LYS A 61 -17.19 -3.85 -8.01
N ALA A 62 -18.49 -3.70 -8.28
CA ALA A 62 -19.46 -4.78 -8.07
C ALA A 62 -19.11 -6.06 -8.85
N ILE A 63 -18.52 -5.91 -10.03
CA ILE A 63 -18.06 -7.02 -10.88
C ILE A 63 -16.90 -7.81 -10.24
N ASP A 64 -16.06 -7.17 -9.42
CA ASP A 64 -14.92 -7.84 -8.78
C ASP A 64 -15.39 -8.96 -7.84
N TYR A 65 -16.54 -8.79 -7.19
CA TYR A 65 -17.13 -9.83 -6.32
C TYR A 65 -17.62 -11.06 -7.10
N LEU A 66 -17.97 -10.90 -8.38
CA LEU A 66 -18.42 -12.00 -9.23
C LEU A 66 -17.23 -12.75 -9.83
N ILE A 67 -16.14 -12.04 -10.13
CA ILE A 67 -14.97 -12.61 -10.84
C ILE A 67 -13.91 -13.14 -9.87
N ASP A 68 -13.73 -12.53 -8.68
CA ASP A 68 -12.78 -12.97 -7.63
C ASP A 68 -12.78 -14.50 -7.39
N PRO A 69 -13.93 -15.19 -7.20
CA PRO A 69 -13.92 -16.63 -6.95
C PRO A 69 -13.43 -17.47 -8.14
N ILE A 70 -13.65 -17.01 -9.37
CA ILE A 70 -13.17 -17.69 -10.58
C ILE A 70 -11.64 -17.59 -10.64
N VAL A 71 -11.10 -16.39 -10.44
CA VAL A 71 -9.66 -16.14 -10.44
C VAL A 71 -8.98 -16.96 -9.33
N GLN A 72 -9.53 -16.95 -8.11
CA GLN A 72 -9.00 -17.73 -6.99
C GLN A 72 -9.03 -19.25 -7.25
N SER A 73 -10.08 -19.73 -7.91
CA SER A 73 -10.21 -21.15 -8.26
C SER A 73 -9.18 -21.56 -9.32
N MET A 74 -8.91 -20.70 -10.31
CA MET A 74 -7.85 -20.92 -11.29
C MET A 74 -6.46 -20.93 -10.63
N ASP A 75 -6.13 -19.91 -9.83
CA ASP A 75 -4.84 -19.82 -9.11
C ASP A 75 -4.56 -21.04 -8.22
N LYS A 76 -5.62 -21.60 -7.60
CA LYS A 76 -5.52 -22.81 -6.79
C LYS A 76 -5.31 -24.06 -7.65
N ALA A 77 -6.05 -24.21 -8.75
CA ALA A 77 -5.95 -25.36 -9.64
C ALA A 77 -4.56 -25.46 -10.31
N PHE A 78 -3.89 -24.34 -10.56
CA PHE A 78 -2.53 -24.31 -11.14
C PHE A 78 -1.40 -24.54 -10.12
N ARG A 79 -1.68 -24.58 -8.81
CA ARG A 79 -0.68 -24.86 -7.77
C ARG A 79 -0.69 -26.30 -7.26
N GLU A 80 -1.62 -27.14 -7.75
CA GLU A 80 -1.78 -28.53 -7.29
C GLU A 80 -1.28 -29.58 -8.30
N GLU A 81 -0.37 -29.19 -9.21
CA GLU A 81 0.46 -30.09 -10.03
C GLU A 81 1.96 -29.78 -9.83
#